data_AF-A0A2L0N340-F1
#
_entry.id   AF-A0A2L0N340-F1
#
_cell.length_a   1.000
_cell.length_b   1.000
_cell.length_c   1.000
_cell.angle_alpha   90.00
_cell.angle_beta   90.00
_cell.angle_gamma   90.00
#
_symmetry.space_group_name_H-M   'P 1'
#
loop_
_entity.id
_entity.type
_entity.pdbx_description
1 polymer ?
#
loop_
_entity_poly.entity_id
_entity_poly.type
_entity_poly.pdbx_seq_one_letter_code
_entity_poly.pdbx_strand_id
1 'polypeptide(L)'
;MTSTETTGQDAPRYVRLSIELIAEITDEGALKAAALKQVADDEYLDDEERAQSVEAIDVDPSGSLAHFIDPVALLGDVPGVELASATWESAQTEFDPEGEGWDEYTVEEPAE
;
A
#
# COMPACT_ATOMS: atom_id res chain seq x y z
N MET A 1 -1.78 -4.68 52.77
CA MET A 1 -1.84 -5.94 52.02
C MET A 1 -3.15 -5.91 51.24
N THR A 2 -3.24 -5.72 49.94
CA THR A 2 -2.27 -5.73 48.84
C THR A 2 -2.70 -4.65 47.86
N SER A 3 -1.76 -3.78 47.50
CA SER A 3 -1.89 -2.86 46.37
C SER A 3 -2.04 -3.69 45.10
N THR A 4 -3.12 -3.49 44.36
CA THR A 4 -3.15 -3.94 42.96
C THR A 4 -2.59 -2.79 42.13
N GLU A 5 -1.26 -2.79 42.00
CA GLU A 5 -0.58 -2.09 40.92
C GLU A 5 -1.05 -2.73 39.60
N THR A 6 -1.99 -2.09 38.91
CA THR A 6 -2.21 -2.33 37.48
C THR A 6 -1.33 -1.37 36.71
N THR A 7 -0.03 -1.61 36.69
CA THR A 7 0.93 -0.93 35.82
C THR A 7 1.32 -1.91 34.71
N GLY A 8 0.55 -1.91 33.61
CA GLY A 8 0.82 -2.79 32.46
C GLY A 8 -0.21 -2.83 31.33
N GLN A 9 -1.28 -2.03 31.39
CA GLN A 9 -2.21 -1.79 30.28
C GLN A 9 -2.07 -0.29 29.96
N ASP A 10 -1.70 0.20 28.78
CA ASP A 10 -1.94 -0.23 27.41
C ASP A 10 -0.75 0.21 26.54
N ALA A 11 0.12 -0.71 26.11
CA ALA A 11 0.98 -0.41 24.96
C ALA A 11 0.11 -0.39 23.70
N PRO A 12 0.31 0.54 22.75
CA PRO A 12 -0.43 0.54 21.49
C PRO A 12 -0.20 -0.81 20.79
N ARG A 13 -1.28 -1.58 20.63
CA ARG A 13 -1.26 -2.92 20.00
C ARG A 13 -1.12 -2.86 18.47
N TYR A 14 -1.39 -1.70 17.89
CA TYR A 14 -1.38 -1.48 16.45
C TYR A 14 -0.16 -0.64 16.09
N VAL A 15 0.58 -1.09 15.07
CA VAL A 15 1.71 -0.36 14.49
C VAL A 15 1.25 0.14 13.12
N ARG A 16 1.45 1.44 12.85
CA ARG A 16 1.28 1.98 11.50
C ARG A 16 2.62 1.84 10.78
N LEU A 17 2.62 1.13 9.65
CA LEU A 17 3.76 1.02 8.78
C LEU A 17 3.65 2.07 7.66
N SER A 18 4.67 2.91 7.50
CA SER A 18 4.79 3.84 6.37
C SER A 18 5.77 3.23 5.37
N ILE A 19 5.33 3.02 4.12
CA ILE A 19 6.15 2.44 3.04
C ILE A 19 6.11 3.39 1.86
N GLU A 20 7.26 3.61 1.23
CA GLU A 20 7.36 4.17 -0.11
C GLU A 20 7.80 3.08 -1.08
N LEU A 21 7.12 2.98 -2.22
CA LEU A 21 7.44 2.06 -3.31
C LEU A 21 7.57 2.84 -4.60
N ILE A 22 8.78 2.85 -5.19
CA ILE A 22 9.03 3.41 -6.51
C ILE A 22 9.38 2.26 -7.45
N ALA A 23 8.57 2.08 -8.50
CA ALA A 23 8.73 1.02 -9.47
C ALA A 23 8.85 1.60 -10.88
N GLU A 24 9.82 1.11 -11.65
CA GLU A 24 9.96 1.44 -13.07
C GLU A 24 9.00 0.57 -13.90
N ILE A 25 8.15 1.21 -14.69
CA ILE A 25 7.31 0.52 -15.68
C ILE A 25 8.19 0.21 -16.90
N THR A 26 8.68 -1.03 -16.96
CA THR A 26 9.56 -1.49 -18.06
C THR A 26 8.80 -1.86 -19.34
N ASP A 27 7.51 -2.18 -19.22
CA ASP A 27 6.59 -2.46 -20.34
C ASP A 27 5.17 -2.00 -19.99
N GLU A 28 4.81 -0.81 -20.46
CA GLU A 28 3.49 -0.22 -20.23
C GLU A 28 2.37 -1.02 -20.92
N GLY A 29 2.65 -1.61 -22.09
CA GLY A 29 1.68 -2.40 -22.83
C GLY A 29 1.32 -3.70 -22.10
N ALA A 30 2.30 -4.36 -21.50
CA ALA A 30 2.08 -5.53 -20.65
C ALA A 30 1.29 -5.18 -19.38
N LEU A 31 1.62 -4.08 -18.71
CA LEU A 31 0.88 -3.60 -17.53
C LEU A 31 -0.58 -3.32 -17.88
N LYS A 32 -0.81 -2.56 -18.95
CA LYS A 32 -2.15 -2.23 -19.44
C LYS A 32 -2.96 -3.48 -19.78
N ALA A 33 -2.37 -4.43 -20.51
CA ALA A 33 -3.04 -5.67 -20.88
C ALA A 33 -3.42 -6.51 -19.65
N ALA A 34 -2.54 -6.56 -18.64
CA ALA A 34 -2.84 -7.24 -17.38
C ALA A 34 -3.98 -6.55 -16.62
N ALA A 35 -3.99 -5.23 -16.56
CA ALA A 35 -5.02 -4.45 -15.86
C ALA A 35 -6.40 -4.64 -16.51
N LEU A 36 -6.47 -4.54 -17.84
CA LEU A 36 -7.70 -4.79 -18.59
C LEU A 36 -8.22 -6.22 -18.39
N LYS A 37 -7.30 -7.20 -18.28
CA LYS A 37 -7.68 -8.57 -17.99
C LYS A 37 -8.27 -8.71 -16.57
N GLN A 38 -7.67 -8.09 -15.57
CA GLN A 38 -8.20 -8.09 -14.20
C GLN A 38 -9.59 -7.47 -14.15
N VAL A 39 -9.79 -6.32 -14.81
CA VAL A 39 -11.11 -5.68 -14.92
C VAL A 39 -12.10 -6.57 -15.65
N ALA A 40 -11.69 -7.33 -16.67
CA ALA A 40 -12.57 -8.26 -17.39
C ALA A 40 -12.94 -9.49 -16.55
N ASP A 41 -12.01 -10.01 -15.74
CA ASP A 41 -12.20 -11.18 -14.88
C ASP A 41 -12.92 -10.85 -13.56
N ASP A 42 -13.10 -9.56 -13.22
CA ASP A 42 -13.84 -9.14 -12.03
C ASP A 42 -15.36 -9.29 -12.22
N GLU A 43 -15.95 -10.24 -11.50
CA GLU A 43 -17.40 -10.53 -11.53
C GLU A 43 -18.23 -9.57 -10.67
N TYR A 44 -17.59 -8.74 -9.84
CA TYR A 44 -18.25 -7.80 -8.94
C TYR A 44 -18.45 -6.42 -9.55
N LEU A 45 -17.73 -6.09 -10.63
CA LEU A 45 -17.92 -4.85 -11.39
C LEU A 45 -19.16 -4.92 -12.27
N ASP A 46 -20.06 -3.95 -12.12
CA ASP A 46 -21.14 -3.74 -13.09
C ASP A 46 -20.62 -3.16 -14.42
N ASP A 47 -21.49 -3.11 -15.43
CA ASP A 47 -21.12 -2.66 -16.78
C ASP A 47 -20.64 -1.19 -16.83
N GLU A 48 -21.19 -0.32 -15.99
CA GLU A 48 -20.81 1.09 -15.93
C GLU A 48 -19.46 1.25 -15.23
N GLU A 49 -19.30 0.63 -14.07
CA GLU A 49 -18.04 0.62 -13.32
C GLU A 49 -16.90 0.05 -14.17
N ARG A 50 -17.14 -1.06 -14.88
CA ARG A 50 -16.18 -1.68 -15.78
C ARG A 50 -15.75 -0.75 -16.92
N ALA A 51 -16.71 -0.06 -17.54
CA ALA A 51 -16.41 0.90 -18.61
C ALA A 51 -15.53 2.06 -18.09
N GLN A 52 -15.84 2.56 -16.89
CA GLN A 52 -15.03 3.61 -16.24
C GLN A 52 -13.62 3.12 -15.91
N SER A 53 -13.47 1.90 -15.39
CA SER A 53 -12.16 1.31 -15.12
C SER A 53 -11.35 1.13 -16.41
N VAL A 54 -11.96 0.67 -17.49
CA VAL A 54 -11.29 0.53 -18.79
C VAL A 54 -10.83 1.89 -19.32
N GLU A 55 -11.68 2.92 -19.27
CA GLU A 55 -11.31 4.27 -19.70
C GLU A 55 -10.16 4.84 -18.86
N ALA A 56 -10.18 4.64 -17.54
CA ALA A 56 -9.10 5.06 -16.64
C ALA A 56 -7.78 4.37 -16.97
N ILE A 57 -7.79 3.05 -17.21
CA ILE A 57 -6.61 2.28 -17.63
C ILE A 57 -6.09 2.75 -19.00
N ASP A 58 -6.99 3.11 -19.91
CA ASP A 58 -6.60 3.63 -21.22
C ASP A 58 -5.90 4.99 -21.14
N VAL A 59 -6.32 5.84 -20.19
CA VAL A 59 -5.75 7.17 -19.95
C VAL A 59 -4.42 7.09 -19.19
N ASP A 60 -4.36 6.30 -18.13
CA ASP A 60 -3.17 6.13 -17.29
C ASP A 60 -3.05 4.69 -16.75
N PRO A 61 -2.27 3.83 -17.43
CA PRO A 61 -2.02 2.47 -16.98
C PRO A 61 -1.27 2.40 -15.64
N SER A 62 -0.51 3.44 -15.27
CA SER A 62 0.32 3.42 -14.06
C SER A 62 -0.52 3.37 -12.80
N GLY A 63 -1.71 4.00 -12.81
CA GLY A 63 -2.70 3.92 -11.73
C GLY A 63 -3.20 2.49 -11.46
N SER A 64 -3.04 1.58 -12.41
CA SER A 64 -3.46 0.17 -12.24
C SER A 64 -2.50 -0.63 -11.37
N LEU A 65 -1.28 -0.15 -11.15
CA LEU A 65 -0.26 -0.88 -10.40
C LEU A 65 -0.75 -1.23 -8.98
N ALA A 66 -1.47 -0.31 -8.33
CA ALA A 66 -2.04 -0.53 -7.01
C ALA A 66 -2.93 -1.79 -6.93
N HIS A 67 -3.63 -2.16 -8.01
CA HIS A 67 -4.51 -3.33 -8.04
C HIS A 67 -3.77 -4.68 -8.09
N PHE A 68 -2.46 -4.67 -8.35
CA PHE A 68 -1.61 -5.87 -8.35
C PHE A 68 -0.89 -6.12 -7.01
N ILE A 69 -1.00 -5.19 -6.07
CA ILE A 69 -0.36 -5.30 -4.76
C ILE A 69 -1.35 -5.93 -3.79
N ASP A 70 -0.98 -7.06 -3.19
CA ASP A 70 -1.73 -7.68 -2.10
C ASP A 70 -1.00 -7.39 -0.76
N PRO A 71 -1.51 -6.47 0.07
CA PRO A 71 -0.91 -6.15 1.37
C PRO A 71 -1.06 -7.28 2.40
N VAL A 72 -2.08 -8.15 2.24
CA VAL A 72 -2.25 -9.32 3.10
C VAL A 72 -1.15 -10.32 2.79
N ALA A 73 -0.86 -10.55 1.51
CA ALA A 73 0.29 -11.36 1.11
C ALA A 73 1.62 -10.74 1.56
N LEU A 74 1.77 -9.41 1.49
CA LEU A 74 2.99 -8.70 1.89
C LEU A 74 3.36 -8.92 3.37
N LEU A 75 2.36 -8.91 4.27
CA LEU A 75 2.58 -9.11 5.71
C LEU A 75 2.29 -10.55 6.18
N GLY A 76 1.73 -11.40 5.34
CA GLY A 76 1.20 -12.71 5.73
C GLY A 76 2.25 -13.68 6.27
N ASP A 77 3.52 -13.50 5.90
CA ASP A 77 4.64 -14.33 6.37
C ASP A 77 5.27 -13.82 7.67
N VAL A 78 4.83 -12.66 8.20
CA VAL A 78 5.41 -12.07 9.41
C VAL A 78 4.80 -12.71 10.67
N PRO A 79 5.59 -13.43 11.50
CA PRO A 79 5.05 -14.15 12.64
C PRO A 79 4.41 -13.21 13.67
N GLY A 80 3.15 -13.49 14.03
CA GLY A 80 2.42 -12.73 15.04
C GLY A 80 1.85 -11.38 14.55
N VAL A 81 1.82 -11.16 13.24
CA VAL A 81 1.23 -9.96 12.63
C VAL A 81 -0.01 -10.33 11.82
N GLU A 82 -1.10 -9.60 12.05
CA GLU A 82 -2.31 -9.67 11.25
C GLU A 82 -2.62 -8.27 10.70
N LEU A 83 -2.87 -8.16 9.39
CA LEU A 83 -3.19 -6.88 8.77
C LEU A 83 -4.60 -6.43 9.19
N ALA A 84 -4.69 -5.29 9.88
CA ALA A 84 -5.96 -4.72 10.29
C ALA A 84 -6.59 -3.78 9.24
N SER A 85 -5.76 -3.05 8.51
CA SER A 85 -6.18 -2.11 7.46
C SER A 85 -4.99 -1.77 6.57
N ALA A 86 -5.23 -1.61 5.27
CA ALA A 86 -4.28 -1.07 4.31
C ALA A 86 -5.03 -0.20 3.31
N THR A 87 -4.41 0.92 2.92
CA THR A 87 -4.91 1.82 1.87
C THR A 87 -3.69 2.37 1.16
N TRP A 88 -3.70 2.31 -0.17
CA TRP A 88 -2.62 2.81 -1.02
C TRP A 88 -3.20 3.15 -2.40
N GLU A 89 -2.48 3.99 -3.12
CA GLU A 89 -2.77 4.41 -4.48
C GLU A 89 -1.43 4.49 -5.22
N SER A 90 -1.43 4.28 -6.54
CA SER A 90 -0.25 4.45 -7.37
C SER A 90 -0.36 5.72 -8.20
N ALA A 91 0.76 6.42 -8.35
CA ALA A 91 0.88 7.62 -9.17
C ALA A 91 2.27 7.66 -9.83
N GLN A 92 2.38 8.35 -10.95
CA GLN A 92 3.68 8.60 -11.58
C GLN A 92 4.52 9.53 -10.69
N THR A 93 5.81 9.22 -10.58
CA THR A 93 6.80 10.04 -9.87
C THR A 93 8.14 9.99 -10.58
N GLU A 94 8.95 11.02 -10.38
CA GLU A 94 10.37 11.01 -10.73
C GLU A 94 11.14 10.15 -9.71
N PHE A 95 12.19 9.46 -10.16
CA PHE A 95 13.09 8.69 -9.31
C PHE A 95 14.52 9.17 -9.48
N ASP A 96 15.12 9.69 -8.41
CA ASP A 96 16.53 10.03 -8.34
C ASP A 96 17.23 9.11 -7.31
N PRO A 97 18.00 8.10 -7.76
CA PRO A 97 18.70 7.19 -6.86
C PRO A 97 19.85 7.87 -6.09
N GLU A 98 20.31 9.04 -6.52
CA GLU A 98 21.37 9.82 -5.85
C GLU A 98 20.79 10.97 -4.99
N GLY A 99 19.46 11.16 -5.03
CA GLY A 99 18.76 12.17 -4.24
C GLY A 99 18.84 11.88 -2.74
N GLU A 100 18.94 12.93 -1.93
CA GLU A 100 18.86 12.83 -0.47
C GLU A 100 17.51 12.18 -0.11
N GLY A 101 17.55 10.90 0.27
CA GLY A 101 16.35 10.16 0.64
C GLY A 101 15.56 10.83 1.76
N TRP A 102 14.26 10.56 1.78
CA TRP A 102 13.27 11.10 2.69
C TRP A 102 13.75 11.14 4.14
N ASP A 103 13.61 12.31 4.78
CA ASP A 103 13.95 12.57 6.17
C ASP A 103 13.55 11.39 7.06
N GLU A 104 14.55 10.63 7.49
CA GLU A 104 14.41 9.59 8.49
C GLU A 104 13.69 10.23 9.68
N TYR A 105 12.47 9.76 10.00
CA TYR A 105 11.67 10.32 11.09
C TYR A 105 12.57 10.50 12.30
N THR A 106 12.93 11.75 12.60
CA THR A 106 13.69 12.06 13.80
C THR A 106 12.76 11.71 14.93
N VAL A 107 13.06 10.61 15.62
CA VAL A 107 12.37 10.27 16.86
C VAL A 107 12.73 11.39 17.82
N GLU A 108 11.83 12.35 18.00
CA GLU A 108 11.96 13.34 19.07
C GLU A 108 11.98 12.55 20.38
N GLU A 109 13.16 12.35 20.96
CA GLU A 109 13.29 11.77 22.28
C GLU A 109 12.53 12.68 23.26
N PRO A 110 11.64 12.13 24.11
CA PRO A 110 10.93 12.96 25.07
C PRO A 110 11.95 13.60 26.02
N ALA A 111 11.90 14.92 26.12
CA ALA A 111 12.75 15.68 27.03
C ALA A 111 12.55 15.19 28.47
N GLU A 112 13.67 14.87 29.14
CA GLU A 112 13.76 14.40 30.53
C GLU A 112 13.18 15.39 31.56
#